data_AF-A0A3Q0IIE8-F1
#
_entry.id   AF-A0A3Q0IIE8-F1
#
_cell.length_a   1.000
_cell.length_b   1.000
_cell.length_c   1.000
_cell.angle_alpha   90.00
_cell.angle_beta   90.00
_cell.angle_gamma   90.00
#
_symmetry.space_group_name_H-M   'P 1'
#
loop_
_entity.id
_entity.type
_entity.pdbx_description
1 polymer ?
#
loop_
_entity_poly.entity_id
_entity_poly.type
_entity_poly.pdbx_seq_one_letter_code
_entity_poly.pdbx_strand_id
1 'polypeptide(L)'
;MWKFHEHRQQYYLHQFLDELPDLNYRSEDLVKEMDGILEFWLKRGVDGFGMDSVLKLYEHESFANEPRLPEAAGRPDSDPTAYDHIYTIDQPETYEMLYKWRTLVEKFGNQSADRQPRMIITEAYSPSLEKVAKYYGTGDTQGTHLSVNYEIMNKFGATSNAKDLENVVNAYLKSLPSGKWSSWMVGGHSITRIATRYSPDLVDAMNMLTLLLPGTAVTFAGDELGMESPILRYEDQRDPEGYIFGKDNYLKVCRDGSRVPFQWNDQENAGFSKAKSWLPVHPNYWTLNAQAEKKTKPSHYSVYKDLTTLRATSGAVRMGDYKISTPNNYVFILTRTEGSTSVYLIINLNSRTETVDLSDCIENGGDVAIFTSSVNSGLASGKLNWTAKKTITLRAQASVVITRNHNSNECKSAGLTILPGYLVSALSILCIVLTMKY
;
A
#
# COMPACT_ATOMS: atom_id res chain seq x y z
N MET A 1 -25.47 2.80 -10.93
CA MET A 1 -26.91 2.69 -10.58
C MET A 1 -27.60 3.99 -10.95
N TRP A 2 -28.92 3.98 -11.16
CA TRP A 2 -29.68 5.17 -11.57
C TRP A 2 -30.66 5.58 -10.48
N LYS A 3 -30.71 6.87 -10.13
CA LYS A 3 -31.71 7.43 -9.21
C LYS A 3 -32.55 8.49 -9.91
N PHE A 4 -33.86 8.41 -9.72
CA PHE A 4 -34.80 9.39 -10.28
C PHE A 4 -34.72 10.70 -9.49
N HIS A 5 -34.67 11.83 -10.20
CA HIS A 5 -34.63 13.17 -9.60
C HIS A 5 -35.94 13.92 -9.87
N GLU A 6 -36.75 14.06 -8.83
CA GLU A 6 -38.11 14.63 -8.90
C GLU A 6 -38.18 16.00 -9.58
N HIS A 7 -37.29 16.95 -9.26
CA HIS A 7 -37.38 18.29 -9.88
C HIS A 7 -36.97 18.30 -11.35
N ARG A 8 -36.12 17.37 -11.78
CA ARG A 8 -35.60 17.31 -13.16
C ARG A 8 -36.43 16.37 -14.03
N GLN A 9 -37.24 15.50 -13.42
CA GLN A 9 -38.02 14.45 -14.09
C GLN A 9 -37.15 13.54 -14.97
N GLN A 10 -35.92 13.27 -14.51
CA GLN A 10 -34.94 12.41 -15.19
C GLN A 10 -34.16 11.60 -14.16
N TYR A 11 -33.57 10.50 -14.60
CA TYR A 11 -32.60 9.76 -13.80
C TYR A 11 -31.21 10.41 -13.90
N TYR A 12 -30.43 10.31 -12.84
CA TYR A 12 -29.00 10.58 -12.85
C TYR A 12 -28.22 9.32 -12.46
N LEU A 13 -27.01 9.20 -13.01
CA LEU A 13 -26.12 8.09 -12.72
C LEU A 13 -25.39 8.36 -11.39
N HIS A 14 -25.28 7.31 -10.59
CA HIS A 14 -24.36 7.26 -9.45
C HIS A 14 -23.74 5.85 -9.38
N GLN A 15 -22.41 5.77 -9.41
CA GLN A 15 -21.65 4.52 -9.33
C GLN A 15 -21.25 4.14 -7.90
N PHE A 16 -21.54 5.02 -6.95
CA PHE A 16 -21.37 4.85 -5.51
C PHE A 16 -22.69 5.15 -4.80
N LEU A 17 -22.65 6.00 -3.77
CA LEU A 17 -23.82 6.49 -3.06
C LEU A 17 -24.64 7.42 -3.94
N ASP A 18 -25.92 7.53 -3.64
CA ASP A 18 -26.83 8.30 -4.46
C ASP A 18 -26.66 9.82 -4.27
N GLU A 19 -26.02 10.23 -3.17
CA GLU A 19 -25.54 11.57 -2.88
C GLU A 19 -24.26 11.93 -3.65
N LEU A 20 -23.68 10.97 -4.38
CA LEU A 20 -22.48 11.13 -5.20
C LEU A 20 -22.84 10.95 -6.70
N PRO A 21 -23.53 11.93 -7.33
CA PRO A 21 -23.84 11.86 -8.75
C PRO A 21 -22.56 11.88 -9.59
N ASP A 22 -22.47 10.98 -10.58
CA ASP A 22 -21.34 10.92 -11.49
C ASP A 22 -21.30 12.15 -12.40
N LEU A 23 -20.09 12.66 -12.62
CA LEU A 23 -19.84 13.82 -13.48
C LEU A 23 -19.60 13.37 -14.91
N ASN A 24 -20.19 14.06 -15.89
CA ASN A 24 -20.05 13.70 -17.30
C ASN A 24 -18.73 14.18 -17.90
N TYR A 25 -17.69 13.34 -17.89
CA TYR A 25 -16.36 13.63 -18.45
C TYR A 25 -16.29 13.76 -19.98
N ARG A 26 -17.40 13.60 -20.70
CA ARG A 26 -17.53 14.02 -22.11
C ARG A 26 -17.88 15.50 -22.27
N SER A 27 -18.23 16.20 -21.18
CA SER A 27 -18.41 17.65 -21.19
C SER A 27 -17.08 18.38 -21.19
N GLU A 28 -16.79 19.14 -22.25
CA GLU A 28 -15.58 19.98 -22.31
C GLU A 28 -15.50 20.99 -21.16
N ASP A 29 -16.63 21.53 -20.73
CA ASP A 29 -16.69 22.50 -19.63
C ASP A 29 -16.28 21.83 -18.32
N LEU A 30 -16.80 20.63 -18.03
CA LEU A 30 -16.36 19.86 -16.85
C LEU A 30 -14.86 19.58 -16.91
N VAL A 31 -14.35 19.16 -18.07
CA VAL A 31 -12.94 18.84 -18.24
C VAL A 31 -12.05 20.06 -17.98
N LYS A 32 -12.46 21.25 -18.43
CA LYS A 32 -11.76 22.52 -18.14
C LYS A 32 -11.81 22.86 -16.64
N GLU A 33 -12.95 22.66 -15.99
CA GLU A 33 -13.07 22.88 -14.54
C GLU A 33 -12.16 21.94 -13.75
N MET A 34 -12.09 20.66 -14.12
CA MET A 34 -11.20 19.69 -13.47
C MET A 34 -9.72 20.03 -13.68
N ASP A 35 -9.32 20.43 -14.89
CA ASP A 35 -7.97 20.94 -15.13
C ASP A 35 -7.66 22.15 -14.22
N GLY A 36 -8.62 23.09 -14.10
CA GLY A 36 -8.52 24.25 -13.24
C GLY A 36 -8.36 23.90 -11.76
N ILE A 37 -9.05 22.87 -11.27
CA ILE A 37 -8.92 22.35 -9.90
C ILE A 37 -7.52 21.79 -9.66
N LEU A 38 -6.98 21.00 -10.59
CA LEU A 38 -5.62 20.48 -10.48
C LEU A 38 -4.61 21.62 -10.42
N GLU A 39 -4.71 22.58 -11.35
CA GLU A 39 -3.83 23.75 -11.34
C GLU A 39 -3.95 24.59 -10.06
N PHE A 40 -5.16 24.76 -9.53
CA PHE A 40 -5.40 25.54 -8.30
C PHE A 40 -4.62 24.98 -7.11
N TRP A 41 -4.59 23.66 -6.97
CA TRP A 41 -3.86 22.98 -5.90
C TRP A 41 -2.36 22.96 -6.16
N LEU A 42 -1.94 22.72 -7.41
CA LEU A 42 -0.52 22.79 -7.79
C LEU A 42 0.08 24.17 -7.52
N LYS A 43 -0.67 25.25 -7.81
CA LYS A 43 -0.28 26.65 -7.48
C LYS A 43 -0.16 26.91 -5.97
N ARG A 44 -0.77 26.07 -5.13
CA ARG A 44 -0.63 26.10 -3.66
C ARG A 44 0.51 25.25 -3.14
N GLY A 45 1.26 24.59 -4.01
CA GLY A 45 2.46 23.83 -3.65
C GLY A 45 2.20 22.37 -3.28
N VAL A 46 1.08 21.76 -3.69
CA VAL A 46 0.97 20.30 -3.58
C VAL A 46 1.94 19.61 -4.54
N ASP A 47 2.57 18.52 -4.09
CA ASP A 47 3.56 17.77 -4.88
C ASP A 47 2.91 16.81 -5.90
N GLY A 48 1.60 16.67 -5.89
CA GLY A 48 0.89 15.73 -6.76
C GLY A 48 -0.48 15.36 -6.26
N PHE A 49 -1.06 14.32 -6.88
CA PHE A 49 -2.42 13.85 -6.62
C PHE A 49 -2.48 12.33 -6.53
N GLY A 50 -3.21 11.84 -5.53
CA GLY A 50 -3.79 10.49 -5.54
C GLY A 50 -5.14 10.54 -6.24
N MET A 51 -5.27 9.85 -7.36
CA MET A 51 -6.47 9.79 -8.18
C MET A 51 -7.25 8.54 -7.81
N ASP A 52 -8.33 8.75 -7.07
CA ASP A 52 -9.23 7.69 -6.64
C ASP A 52 -10.29 7.39 -7.72
N SER A 53 -10.74 6.13 -7.76
CA SER A 53 -11.90 5.68 -8.55
C SER A 53 -11.83 6.01 -10.04
N VAL A 54 -10.63 6.18 -10.61
CA VAL A 54 -10.46 6.58 -12.01
C VAL A 54 -11.06 5.60 -13.00
N LEU A 55 -11.15 4.31 -12.64
CA LEU A 55 -11.75 3.29 -13.51
C LEU A 55 -13.22 3.59 -13.85
N LYS A 56 -13.88 4.45 -13.09
CA LYS A 56 -15.29 4.81 -13.20
C LYS A 56 -15.50 6.20 -13.83
N LEU A 57 -14.50 6.79 -14.49
CA LEU A 57 -14.62 8.14 -15.06
C LEU A 57 -15.58 8.25 -16.25
N TYR A 58 -15.69 7.18 -17.03
CA TYR A 58 -16.51 7.13 -18.24
C TYR A 58 -17.32 5.85 -18.27
N GLU A 59 -18.56 5.96 -18.71
CA GLU A 59 -19.41 4.83 -19.08
C GLU A 59 -19.59 4.79 -20.60
N HIS A 60 -19.97 3.63 -21.12
CA HIS A 60 -20.21 3.40 -22.53
C HIS A 60 -21.51 4.09 -23.00
N GLU A 61 -21.45 4.80 -24.14
CA GLU A 61 -22.57 5.62 -24.64
C GLU A 61 -23.78 4.83 -25.14
N SER A 62 -23.66 3.51 -25.30
CA SER A 62 -24.80 2.66 -25.69
C SER A 62 -25.83 2.49 -24.59
N PHE A 63 -25.44 2.69 -23.32
CA PHE A 63 -26.25 2.37 -22.14
C PHE A 63 -26.81 0.94 -22.16
N ALA A 64 -26.09 0.01 -22.79
CA ALA A 64 -26.47 -1.40 -22.83
C ALA A 64 -26.41 -2.04 -21.44
N ASN A 65 -27.22 -3.07 -21.24
CA ASN A 65 -27.19 -3.84 -19.99
C ASN A 65 -25.87 -4.61 -19.90
N GLU A 66 -25.24 -4.54 -18.72
CA GLU A 66 -24.07 -5.35 -18.41
C GLU A 66 -24.43 -6.85 -18.48
N PRO A 67 -23.55 -7.70 -19.02
CA PRO A 67 -23.75 -9.14 -19.00
C PRO A 67 -23.65 -9.68 -17.56
N ARG A 68 -24.52 -10.65 -17.23
CA ARG A 68 -24.47 -11.33 -15.93
C ARG A 68 -23.36 -12.38 -15.93
N LEU A 69 -22.64 -12.49 -14.81
CA LEU A 69 -21.63 -13.52 -14.61
C LEU A 69 -22.29 -14.91 -14.45
N PRO A 70 -21.74 -15.97 -15.07
CA PRO A 70 -22.27 -17.33 -14.94
C PRO A 70 -22.39 -17.82 -13.47
N GLU A 71 -21.42 -17.48 -12.63
CA GLU A 71 -21.34 -17.80 -11.21
C GLU A 71 -22.26 -16.96 -10.31
N ALA A 72 -22.99 -16.01 -10.89
CA ALA A 72 -23.97 -15.17 -10.19
C ALA A 72 -25.40 -15.72 -10.26
N ALA A 73 -25.58 -16.97 -10.69
CA ALA A 73 -26.87 -17.64 -10.70
C ALA A 73 -27.52 -17.61 -9.30
N GLY A 74 -28.74 -17.08 -9.22
CA GLY A 74 -29.49 -16.96 -7.97
C GLY A 74 -29.16 -15.74 -7.10
N ARG A 75 -28.15 -14.93 -7.46
CA ARG A 75 -27.93 -13.63 -6.81
C ARG A 75 -29.01 -12.64 -7.26
N PRO A 76 -29.43 -11.67 -6.44
CA PRO A 76 -30.43 -10.68 -6.84
C PRO A 76 -29.87 -9.72 -7.90
N ASP A 77 -30.74 -9.15 -8.74
CA ASP A 77 -30.35 -8.18 -9.78
C ASP A 77 -29.78 -6.87 -9.20
N SER A 78 -30.06 -6.59 -7.93
CA SER A 78 -29.50 -5.46 -7.21
C SER A 78 -28.06 -5.67 -6.74
N ASP A 79 -27.50 -6.88 -6.87
CA ASP A 79 -26.11 -7.18 -6.50
C ASP A 79 -25.16 -6.74 -7.63
N PRO A 80 -24.37 -5.68 -7.44
CA PRO A 80 -23.44 -5.22 -8.48
C PRO A 80 -22.39 -6.29 -8.81
N THR A 81 -22.02 -7.15 -7.86
CA THR A 81 -21.02 -8.22 -8.07
C THR A 81 -21.53 -9.37 -8.93
N ALA A 82 -22.80 -9.33 -9.36
CA ALA A 82 -23.40 -10.31 -10.25
C ALA A 82 -23.10 -10.03 -11.74
N TYR A 83 -22.48 -8.91 -12.08
CA TYR A 83 -22.31 -8.44 -13.45
C TYR A 83 -20.83 -8.29 -13.83
N ASP A 84 -20.51 -8.49 -15.11
CA ASP A 84 -19.24 -8.10 -15.68
C ASP A 84 -19.36 -6.67 -16.20
N HIS A 85 -18.64 -5.74 -15.55
CA HIS A 85 -18.79 -4.30 -15.73
C HIS A 85 -18.09 -3.76 -16.98
N ILE A 86 -18.36 -4.34 -18.15
CA ILE A 86 -17.67 -3.98 -19.40
C ILE A 86 -18.08 -2.60 -19.93
N TYR A 87 -19.25 -2.08 -19.55
CA TYR A 87 -19.77 -0.80 -20.00
C TYR A 87 -19.59 0.35 -18.99
N THR A 88 -19.29 0.05 -17.73
CA THR A 88 -19.26 1.07 -16.66
C THR A 88 -17.88 1.31 -16.07
N ILE A 89 -16.89 0.46 -16.38
CA ILE A 89 -15.52 0.67 -15.91
C ILE A 89 -14.49 0.54 -17.03
N ASP A 90 -13.32 1.15 -16.81
CA ASP A 90 -12.12 1.03 -17.65
C ASP A 90 -12.37 1.33 -19.15
N GLN A 91 -13.29 2.26 -19.46
CA GLN A 91 -13.54 2.68 -20.84
C GLN A 91 -12.29 3.34 -21.44
N PRO A 92 -12.04 3.24 -22.77
CA PRO A 92 -10.83 3.79 -23.40
C PRO A 92 -10.51 5.24 -23.01
N GLU A 93 -11.52 6.10 -22.95
CA GLU A 93 -11.41 7.53 -22.63
C GLU A 93 -10.90 7.78 -21.20
N THR A 94 -11.09 6.81 -20.28
CA THR A 94 -10.54 6.87 -18.92
C THR A 94 -9.02 6.98 -18.95
N TYR A 95 -8.37 6.16 -19.77
CA TYR A 95 -6.92 6.18 -19.91
C TYR A 95 -6.46 7.48 -20.55
N GLU A 96 -7.16 7.94 -21.59
CA GLU A 96 -6.85 9.18 -22.30
C GLU A 96 -6.90 10.41 -21.38
N MET A 97 -7.93 10.50 -20.53
CA MET A 97 -8.06 11.58 -19.54
C MET A 97 -6.90 11.55 -18.54
N LEU A 98 -6.51 10.37 -18.08
CA LEU A 98 -5.37 10.23 -17.18
C LEU A 98 -4.04 10.64 -17.84
N TYR A 99 -3.85 10.31 -19.12
CA TYR A 99 -2.66 10.74 -19.87
C TYR A 99 -2.62 12.26 -20.06
N LYS A 100 -3.79 12.86 -20.27
CA LYS A 100 -3.94 14.32 -20.32
C LYS A 100 -3.56 14.95 -18.98
N TRP A 101 -4.06 14.43 -17.86
CA TRP A 101 -3.69 14.93 -16.53
C TRP A 101 -2.22 14.72 -16.20
N ARG A 102 -1.64 13.58 -16.60
CA ARG A 102 -0.19 13.34 -16.50
C ARG A 102 0.59 14.47 -17.18
N THR A 103 0.22 14.80 -18.42
CA THR A 103 0.85 15.88 -19.18
C THR A 103 0.69 17.25 -18.51
N LEU A 104 -0.49 17.56 -17.99
CA LEU A 104 -0.76 18.80 -17.25
C LEU A 104 0.16 18.93 -16.03
N VAL A 105 0.22 17.89 -15.21
CA VAL A 105 0.98 17.87 -13.96
C VAL A 105 2.49 17.97 -14.21
N GLU A 106 3.01 17.25 -15.20
CA GLU A 106 4.42 17.35 -15.60
C GLU A 106 4.77 18.74 -16.16
N LYS A 107 3.92 19.28 -17.04
CA LYS A 107 4.12 20.63 -17.59
C LYS A 107 4.16 21.67 -16.47
N PHE A 108 3.27 21.56 -15.48
CA PHE A 108 3.28 22.43 -14.32
C PHE A 108 4.60 22.33 -13.54
N GLY A 109 5.03 21.12 -13.18
CA GLY A 109 6.29 20.92 -12.43
C GLY A 109 7.54 21.39 -13.17
N ASN A 110 7.58 21.24 -14.50
CA ASN A 110 8.68 21.74 -15.32
C ASN A 110 8.72 23.28 -15.41
N GLN A 111 7.57 23.93 -15.24
CA GLN A 111 7.40 25.38 -15.34
C GLN A 111 7.37 26.08 -13.97
N SER A 112 7.25 25.34 -12.87
CA SER A 112 7.24 25.89 -11.53
C SER A 112 8.63 26.42 -11.12
N ALA A 113 8.65 27.36 -10.16
CA ALA A 113 9.88 28.00 -9.72
C ALA A 113 10.89 27.03 -9.09
N ASP A 114 10.39 25.98 -8.42
CA ASP A 114 11.20 24.94 -7.77
C ASP A 114 11.66 23.84 -8.74
N ARG A 115 11.08 23.78 -9.95
CA ARG A 115 11.30 22.77 -11.00
C ARG A 115 11.24 21.33 -10.47
N GLN A 116 10.46 21.10 -9.43
CA GLN A 116 10.34 19.78 -8.83
C GLN A 116 9.30 18.95 -9.61
N PRO A 117 9.53 17.64 -9.79
CA PRO A 117 8.52 16.76 -10.37
C PRO A 117 7.21 16.84 -9.59
N ARG A 118 6.10 16.64 -10.30
CA ARG A 118 4.77 16.50 -9.71
C ARG A 118 4.22 15.15 -10.08
N MET A 119 3.62 14.46 -9.13
CA MET A 119 3.22 13.07 -9.32
C MET A 119 1.71 12.89 -9.46
N ILE A 120 1.33 11.90 -10.24
CA ILE A 120 0.00 11.31 -10.21
C ILE A 120 0.19 9.87 -9.77
N ILE A 121 -0.51 9.51 -8.70
CA ILE A 121 -0.65 8.15 -8.21
C ILE A 121 -2.10 7.75 -8.42
N THR A 122 -2.35 6.55 -8.92
CA THR A 122 -3.70 6.12 -9.30
C THR A 122 -4.12 4.90 -8.51
N GLU A 123 -5.34 4.90 -7.97
CA GLU A 123 -6.00 3.71 -7.47
C GLU A 123 -6.70 2.99 -8.64
N ALA A 124 -5.95 2.13 -9.35
CA ALA A 124 -6.48 1.35 -10.47
C ALA A 124 -6.91 -0.05 -9.98
N TYR A 125 -8.06 -0.12 -9.29
CA TYR A 125 -8.68 -1.39 -8.89
C TYR A 125 -9.39 -2.06 -10.08
N SER A 126 -8.63 -2.38 -11.13
CA SER A 126 -9.18 -2.98 -12.35
C SER A 126 -9.23 -4.51 -12.25
N PRO A 127 -10.15 -5.19 -12.95
CA PRO A 127 -10.30 -6.66 -12.88
C PRO A 127 -9.11 -7.46 -13.41
N SER A 128 -8.22 -6.84 -14.21
CA SER A 128 -7.07 -7.54 -14.79
C SER A 128 -5.81 -6.67 -14.79
N LEU A 129 -4.66 -7.35 -14.64
CA LEU A 129 -3.36 -6.72 -14.70
C LEU A 129 -3.04 -6.08 -16.07
N GLU A 130 -3.63 -6.59 -17.15
CA GLU A 130 -3.51 -5.97 -18.48
C GLU A 130 -4.15 -4.57 -18.50
N LYS A 131 -5.31 -4.41 -17.86
CA LYS A 131 -5.96 -3.10 -17.72
C LYS A 131 -5.14 -2.19 -16.80
N VAL A 132 -4.65 -2.71 -15.67
CA VAL A 132 -3.73 -1.96 -14.77
C VAL A 132 -2.49 -1.46 -15.52
N ALA A 133 -1.91 -2.26 -16.42
CA ALA A 133 -0.76 -1.88 -17.22
C ALA A 133 -1.03 -0.66 -18.12
N LYS A 134 -2.25 -0.55 -18.68
CA LYS A 134 -2.67 0.58 -19.53
C LYS A 134 -2.66 1.90 -18.75
N TYR A 135 -2.94 1.91 -17.44
CA TYR A 135 -2.86 3.13 -16.63
C TYR A 135 -1.46 3.76 -16.63
N TYR A 136 -0.39 2.99 -16.82
CA TYR A 136 0.98 3.52 -16.93
C TYR A 136 1.30 4.17 -18.28
N GLY A 137 0.44 4.00 -19.29
CA GLY A 137 0.62 4.52 -20.64
C GLY A 137 0.75 3.43 -21.71
N THR A 138 0.64 3.85 -22.97
CA THR A 138 0.69 2.98 -24.15
C THR A 138 1.63 3.57 -25.21
N GLY A 139 2.58 2.76 -25.71
CA GLY A 139 3.62 3.25 -26.63
C GLY A 139 4.44 4.35 -25.95
N ASP A 140 4.56 5.50 -26.62
CA ASP A 140 5.29 6.67 -26.09
C ASP A 140 4.44 7.51 -25.13
N THR A 141 3.12 7.30 -25.10
CA THR A 141 2.21 8.09 -24.25
C THR A 141 2.38 7.68 -22.79
N GLN A 142 2.63 8.66 -21.92
CA GLN A 142 2.81 8.42 -20.49
C GLN A 142 1.48 8.56 -19.74
N GLY A 143 1.18 7.59 -18.88
CA GLY A 143 0.06 7.65 -17.95
C GLY A 143 0.50 7.94 -16.52
N THR A 144 -0.14 7.32 -15.54
CA THR A 144 0.20 7.50 -14.12
C THR A 144 1.68 7.28 -13.83
N HIS A 145 2.23 7.99 -12.84
CA HIS A 145 3.60 7.72 -12.39
C HIS A 145 3.66 6.41 -11.63
N LEU A 146 2.58 6.10 -10.91
CA LEU A 146 2.48 4.95 -10.04
C LEU A 146 1.00 4.53 -9.93
N SER A 147 0.71 3.26 -10.16
CA SER A 147 -0.58 2.69 -9.74
C SER A 147 -0.39 2.01 -8.40
N VAL A 148 -1.27 2.30 -7.43
CA VAL A 148 -1.35 1.53 -6.18
C VAL A 148 -1.68 0.08 -6.53
N ASN A 149 -0.91 -0.85 -5.98
CA ASN A 149 -1.05 -2.28 -6.25
C ASN A 149 -1.81 -2.98 -5.12
N TYR A 150 -2.94 -3.60 -5.46
CA TYR A 150 -3.80 -4.34 -4.54
C TYR A 150 -3.63 -5.86 -4.67
N GLU A 151 -2.77 -6.37 -5.56
CA GLU A 151 -2.70 -7.79 -5.90
C GLU A 151 -2.43 -8.69 -4.69
N ILE A 152 -1.52 -8.28 -3.79
CA ILE A 152 -1.25 -9.03 -2.55
C ILE A 152 -2.52 -9.07 -1.69
N MET A 153 -3.20 -7.94 -1.53
CA MET A 153 -4.42 -7.87 -0.71
C MET A 153 -5.58 -8.69 -1.30
N ASN A 154 -5.68 -8.74 -2.62
CA ASN A 154 -6.77 -9.41 -3.34
C ASN A 154 -6.57 -10.93 -3.46
N LYS A 155 -5.31 -11.39 -3.60
CA LYS A 155 -5.00 -12.77 -3.99
C LYS A 155 -4.22 -13.57 -2.94
N PHE A 156 -3.62 -12.90 -1.96
CA PHE A 156 -2.97 -13.56 -0.83
C PHE A 156 -3.86 -13.47 0.40
N GLY A 157 -4.16 -14.62 1.01
CA GLY A 157 -5.03 -14.78 2.18
C GLY A 157 -4.44 -15.75 3.21
N ALA A 158 -5.16 -15.98 4.32
CA ALA A 158 -4.69 -16.83 5.42
C ALA A 158 -4.42 -18.30 5.02
N THR A 159 -5.01 -18.77 3.92
CA THR A 159 -4.80 -20.13 3.38
C THR A 159 -3.75 -20.19 2.26
N SER A 160 -3.20 -19.04 1.86
CA SER A 160 -2.21 -18.96 0.79
C SER A 160 -0.85 -19.47 1.26
N ASN A 161 -0.11 -20.05 0.33
CA ASN A 161 1.21 -20.62 0.57
C ASN A 161 2.32 -19.75 -0.07
N ALA A 162 3.59 -20.14 0.09
CA ALA A 162 4.73 -19.38 -0.44
C ALA A 162 4.73 -19.28 -1.97
N LYS A 163 4.24 -20.32 -2.66
CA LYS A 163 4.13 -20.32 -4.13
C LYS A 163 3.05 -19.37 -4.61
N ASP A 164 1.93 -19.28 -3.89
CA ASP A 164 0.87 -18.31 -4.19
C ASP A 164 1.42 -16.88 -4.09
N LEU A 165 2.18 -16.58 -3.03
CA LEU A 165 2.81 -15.26 -2.86
C LEU A 165 3.83 -14.95 -3.97
N GLU A 166 4.67 -15.91 -4.33
CA GLU A 166 5.58 -15.78 -5.49
C GLU A 166 4.81 -15.49 -6.77
N ASN A 167 3.73 -16.22 -7.05
CA ASN A 167 2.93 -16.05 -8.26
C ASN A 167 2.29 -14.66 -8.31
N VAL A 168 1.76 -14.16 -7.19
CA VAL A 168 1.16 -12.83 -7.08
C VAL A 168 2.20 -11.74 -7.37
N VAL A 169 3.37 -11.81 -6.72
CA VAL A 169 4.44 -10.81 -6.92
C VAL A 169 4.95 -10.83 -8.37
N ASN A 170 5.23 -12.03 -8.89
CA ASN A 170 5.74 -12.18 -10.25
C ASN A 170 4.71 -11.77 -11.31
N ALA A 171 3.42 -12.06 -11.11
CA ALA A 171 2.37 -11.67 -12.06
C ALA A 171 2.28 -10.15 -12.19
N TYR A 172 2.27 -9.43 -11.07
CA TYR A 172 2.24 -7.96 -11.09
C TYR A 172 3.49 -7.39 -11.76
N LEU A 173 4.69 -7.80 -11.34
CA LEU A 173 5.94 -7.27 -11.91
C LEU A 173 6.06 -7.55 -13.41
N LYS A 174 5.59 -8.71 -13.90
CA LYS A 174 5.57 -9.05 -15.33
C LYS A 174 4.53 -8.27 -16.12
N SER A 175 3.44 -7.82 -15.48
CA SER A 175 2.39 -7.06 -16.16
C SER A 175 2.77 -5.61 -16.42
N LEU A 176 3.74 -5.06 -15.69
CA LEU A 176 4.15 -3.68 -15.87
C LEU A 176 4.85 -3.49 -17.22
N PRO A 177 4.54 -2.42 -17.97
CA PRO A 177 5.30 -2.11 -19.17
C PRO A 177 6.79 -1.89 -18.86
N SER A 178 7.66 -2.18 -19.83
CA SER A 178 9.11 -2.04 -19.66
C SER A 178 9.49 -0.65 -19.16
N GLY A 179 10.35 -0.61 -18.13
CA GLY A 179 10.82 0.64 -17.50
C GLY A 179 9.82 1.32 -16.56
N LYS A 180 8.61 0.77 -16.36
CA LYS A 180 7.64 1.31 -15.40
C LYS A 180 7.95 0.87 -13.97
N TRP A 181 7.57 1.73 -13.03
CA TRP A 181 7.88 1.57 -11.61
C TRP A 181 6.74 0.88 -10.86
N SER A 182 7.04 -0.18 -10.11
CA SER A 182 6.07 -0.90 -9.30
C SER A 182 5.68 -0.17 -8.02
N SER A 183 4.52 -0.50 -7.45
CA SER A 183 4.18 -0.17 -6.06
C SER A 183 3.71 -1.39 -5.27
N TRP A 184 3.73 -1.29 -3.94
CA TRP A 184 3.28 -2.35 -3.05
C TRP A 184 2.56 -1.77 -1.84
N MET A 185 1.36 -2.29 -1.58
CA MET A 185 0.53 -1.92 -0.44
C MET A 185 -0.09 -3.18 0.16
N VAL A 186 -0.20 -3.22 1.49
CA VAL A 186 -0.78 -4.36 2.23
C VAL A 186 -1.78 -3.91 3.30
N GLY A 187 -2.06 -2.61 3.42
CA GLY A 187 -3.08 -2.06 4.30
C GLY A 187 -3.74 -0.87 3.63
N GLY A 188 -4.91 -0.47 4.11
CA GLY A 188 -5.63 0.68 3.55
C GLY A 188 -6.95 0.92 4.28
N HIS A 189 -7.55 2.08 4.04
CA HIS A 189 -8.80 2.50 4.68
C HIS A 189 -10.07 1.77 4.20
N SER A 190 -9.94 0.89 3.21
CA SER A 190 -11.05 0.13 2.62
C SER A 190 -10.86 -1.38 2.76
N ILE A 191 -9.85 -1.81 3.53
CA ILE A 191 -9.55 -3.21 3.75
C ILE A 191 -9.20 -3.44 5.23
N THR A 192 -9.55 -4.61 5.76
CA THR A 192 -9.17 -5.02 7.11
C THR A 192 -7.65 -4.99 7.28
N ARG A 193 -7.17 -4.56 8.46
CA ARG A 193 -5.72 -4.40 8.74
C ARG A 193 -4.99 -5.75 8.71
N ILE A 194 -3.68 -5.71 8.47
CA ILE A 194 -2.80 -6.88 8.28
C ILE A 194 -2.99 -7.94 9.38
N ALA A 195 -2.90 -7.50 10.65
CA ALA A 195 -3.00 -8.37 11.81
C ALA A 195 -4.34 -9.13 11.88
N THR A 196 -5.44 -8.47 11.48
CA THR A 196 -6.79 -9.05 11.47
C THR A 196 -7.05 -9.88 10.21
N ARG A 197 -6.49 -9.48 9.06
CA ARG A 197 -6.72 -10.13 7.77
C ARG A 197 -5.93 -11.42 7.59
N TYR A 198 -4.71 -11.46 8.13
CA TYR A 198 -3.81 -12.63 8.03
C TYR A 198 -3.58 -13.26 9.39
N SER A 199 -2.82 -12.57 10.25
CA SER A 199 -2.42 -12.97 11.59
C SER A 199 -1.61 -11.82 12.21
N PRO A 200 -1.70 -11.57 13.52
CA PRO A 200 -0.82 -10.63 14.22
C PRO A 200 0.67 -10.98 14.02
N ASP A 201 0.99 -12.26 13.90
CA ASP A 201 2.37 -12.76 13.72
C ASP A 201 2.95 -12.46 12.33
N LEU A 202 2.13 -12.13 11.33
CA LEU A 202 2.57 -11.83 9.96
C LEU A 202 2.75 -10.34 9.68
N VAL A 203 2.49 -9.45 10.66
CA VAL A 203 2.64 -7.99 10.48
C VAL A 203 4.03 -7.63 9.97
N ASP A 204 5.07 -8.12 10.65
CA ASP A 204 6.45 -7.82 10.27
C ASP A 204 6.82 -8.45 8.93
N ALA A 205 6.35 -9.67 8.65
CA ALA A 205 6.61 -10.34 7.38
C ALA A 205 6.04 -9.55 6.18
N MET A 206 4.82 -9.03 6.31
CA MET A 206 4.20 -8.23 5.25
C MET A 206 4.88 -6.86 5.09
N ASN A 207 5.25 -6.20 6.19
CA ASN A 207 6.01 -4.95 6.14
C ASN A 207 7.40 -5.15 5.50
N MET A 208 8.10 -6.23 5.87
CA MET A 208 9.37 -6.63 5.26
C MET A 208 9.22 -6.85 3.76
N LEU A 209 8.18 -7.59 3.35
CA LEU A 209 7.90 -7.84 1.94
C LEU A 209 7.72 -6.54 1.16
N THR A 210 6.82 -5.65 1.61
CA THR A 210 6.54 -4.41 0.89
C THR A 210 7.72 -3.45 0.84
N LEU A 211 8.51 -3.37 1.91
CA LEU A 211 9.67 -2.48 1.97
C LEU A 211 10.88 -3.03 1.20
N LEU A 212 10.97 -4.35 0.99
CA LEU A 212 12.09 -4.99 0.30
C LEU A 212 11.81 -5.38 -1.16
N LEU A 213 10.56 -5.34 -1.62
CA LEU A 213 10.25 -5.49 -3.05
C LEU A 213 10.73 -4.27 -3.88
N PRO A 214 11.03 -4.45 -5.18
CA PRO A 214 11.42 -3.35 -6.07
C PRO A 214 10.21 -2.41 -6.30
N GLY A 215 10.45 -1.13 -6.52
CA GLY A 215 9.39 -0.14 -6.71
C GLY A 215 9.19 0.77 -5.51
N THR A 216 7.97 1.21 -5.21
CA THR A 216 7.60 2.08 -4.09
C THR A 216 6.75 1.36 -3.06
N ALA A 217 7.13 1.42 -1.78
CA ALA A 217 6.31 0.92 -0.68
C ALA A 217 5.29 1.97 -0.26
N VAL A 218 4.03 1.58 -0.11
CA VAL A 218 2.93 2.40 0.40
C VAL A 218 2.46 1.81 1.73
N THR A 219 2.49 2.61 2.79
CA THR A 219 2.13 2.19 4.15
C THR A 219 0.89 2.92 4.61
N PHE A 220 -0.09 2.18 5.10
CA PHE A 220 -1.27 2.74 5.73
C PHE A 220 -1.02 2.97 7.22
N ALA A 221 -1.50 4.10 7.74
CA ALA A 221 -1.22 4.53 9.10
C ALA A 221 -1.63 3.44 10.12
N GLY A 222 -0.67 2.97 10.91
CA GLY A 222 -0.84 1.94 11.93
C GLY A 222 -0.26 0.58 11.54
N ASP A 223 0.04 0.34 10.26
CA ASP A 223 0.70 -0.89 9.81
C ASP A 223 2.11 -1.02 10.40
N GLU A 224 2.79 0.10 10.65
CA GLU A 224 4.11 0.16 11.30
C GLU A 224 4.08 -0.21 12.80
N LEU A 225 2.89 -0.23 13.40
CA LEU A 225 2.66 -0.64 14.79
C LEU A 225 1.96 -2.00 14.89
N GLY A 226 1.51 -2.57 13.77
CA GLY A 226 0.66 -3.77 13.78
C GLY A 226 -0.75 -3.52 14.30
N MET A 227 -1.32 -2.33 14.09
CA MET A 227 -2.70 -2.04 14.52
C MET A 227 -3.69 -3.06 13.96
N GLU A 228 -4.72 -3.36 14.76
CA GLU A 228 -5.77 -4.33 14.45
C GLU A 228 -7.09 -3.63 14.11
N SER A 229 -7.93 -4.30 13.32
CA SER A 229 -9.30 -3.84 13.04
C SER A 229 -10.25 -4.35 14.13
N PRO A 230 -10.86 -3.49 14.96
CA PRO A 230 -11.83 -3.95 15.94
C PRO A 230 -13.16 -4.24 15.26
N ILE A 231 -13.93 -5.15 15.86
CA ILE A 231 -15.35 -5.30 15.53
C ILE A 231 -16.09 -4.13 16.18
N LEU A 232 -16.65 -3.26 15.35
CA LEU A 232 -17.50 -2.15 15.81
C LEU A 232 -18.95 -2.60 15.92
N ARG A 233 -19.70 -2.02 16.86
CA ARG A 233 -21.15 -2.21 16.92
C ARG A 233 -21.82 -1.47 15.76
N TYR A 234 -22.98 -1.95 15.32
CA TYR A 234 -23.76 -1.31 14.26
C TYR A 234 -24.11 0.15 14.58
N GLU A 235 -24.32 0.47 15.85
CA GLU A 235 -24.66 1.81 16.31
C GLU A 235 -23.44 2.76 16.35
N ASP A 236 -22.23 2.19 16.42
CA ASP A 236 -20.97 2.93 16.50
C ASP A 236 -20.32 3.15 15.13
N GLN A 237 -20.67 2.35 14.11
CA GLN A 237 -20.17 2.56 12.75
C GLN A 237 -20.64 3.89 12.16
N ARG A 238 -19.93 4.36 11.14
CA ARG A 238 -20.14 5.57 10.36
C ARG A 238 -20.07 5.31 8.85
N ASP A 239 -19.68 4.11 8.43
CA ASP A 239 -19.60 3.72 7.02
C ASP A 239 -21.00 3.62 6.37
N PRO A 240 -21.31 4.43 5.34
CA PRO A 240 -22.56 4.33 4.61
C PRO A 240 -22.85 2.92 4.06
N GLU A 241 -21.83 2.18 3.64
CA GLU A 241 -22.01 0.82 3.12
C GLU A 241 -22.57 -0.12 4.19
N GLY A 242 -22.09 -0.02 5.43
CA GLY A 242 -22.62 -0.84 6.52
C GLY A 242 -24.08 -0.50 6.84
N TYR A 243 -24.50 0.75 6.70
CA TYR A 243 -25.92 1.12 6.86
C TYR A 243 -26.80 0.52 5.76
N ILE A 244 -26.35 0.56 4.50
CA ILE A 244 -27.06 0.01 3.35
C ILE A 244 -27.31 -1.50 3.50
N PHE A 245 -26.31 -2.25 3.95
CA PHE A 245 -26.42 -3.70 4.14
C PHE A 245 -27.19 -4.09 5.42
N GLY A 246 -27.46 -3.12 6.30
CA GLY A 246 -28.24 -3.31 7.51
C GLY A 246 -27.51 -4.05 8.62
N LYS A 247 -28.18 -4.11 9.79
CA LYS A 247 -27.61 -4.59 11.06
C LYS A 247 -27.09 -6.03 11.01
N ASP A 248 -27.67 -6.89 10.19
CA ASP A 248 -27.29 -8.30 10.13
C ASP A 248 -26.10 -8.56 9.21
N ASN A 249 -25.78 -7.64 8.28
CA ASN A 249 -24.75 -7.84 7.27
C ASN A 249 -23.65 -6.75 7.24
N TYR A 250 -23.76 -5.67 8.02
CA TYR A 250 -22.79 -4.57 7.97
C TYR A 250 -21.34 -5.03 8.17
N LEU A 251 -21.05 -6.02 9.02
CA LEU A 251 -19.68 -6.50 9.25
C LEU A 251 -19.01 -7.11 8.01
N LYS A 252 -19.78 -7.48 6.98
CA LYS A 252 -19.24 -8.01 5.73
C LYS A 252 -18.68 -6.91 4.81
N VAL A 253 -19.11 -5.66 5.02
CA VAL A 253 -18.82 -4.53 4.10
C VAL A 253 -18.25 -3.31 4.81
N CYS A 254 -18.52 -3.13 6.11
CA CYS A 254 -18.12 -1.97 6.88
C CYS A 254 -16.60 -1.87 6.98
N ARG A 255 -16.06 -0.74 6.55
CA ARG A 255 -14.61 -0.47 6.49
C ARG A 255 -14.07 0.18 7.75
N ASP A 256 -14.95 0.63 8.67
CA ASP A 256 -14.57 1.44 9.83
C ASP A 256 -13.59 0.77 10.78
N GLY A 257 -13.55 -0.56 10.84
CA GLY A 257 -12.54 -1.27 11.62
C GLY A 257 -11.10 -0.90 11.20
N SER A 258 -10.86 -0.59 9.94
CA SER A 258 -9.55 -0.10 9.46
C SER A 258 -9.31 1.38 9.75
N ARG A 259 -10.38 2.16 9.96
CA ARG A 259 -10.40 3.62 10.07
C ARG A 259 -10.41 4.14 11.51
N VAL A 260 -10.38 3.25 12.49
CA VAL A 260 -10.35 3.63 13.91
C VAL A 260 -9.16 4.56 14.20
N PRO A 261 -9.29 5.46 15.19
CA PRO A 261 -8.26 6.45 15.46
C PRO A 261 -6.89 5.82 15.78
N PHE A 262 -5.83 6.51 15.37
CA PHE A 262 -4.46 6.05 15.55
C PHE A 262 -4.06 5.95 17.03
N GLN A 263 -3.32 4.90 17.38
CA GLN A 263 -2.94 4.56 18.76
C GLN A 263 -1.60 5.22 19.16
N TRP A 264 -1.64 6.47 19.60
CA TRP A 264 -0.42 7.21 19.99
C TRP A 264 0.16 6.78 21.34
N ASN A 265 -0.69 6.61 22.35
CA ASN A 265 -0.29 6.26 23.72
C ASN A 265 -1.44 5.53 24.45
N ASP A 266 -1.26 5.28 25.75
CA ASP A 266 -2.20 4.59 26.65
C ASP A 266 -3.19 5.54 27.36
N GLN A 267 -3.23 6.81 26.99
CA GLN A 267 -4.20 7.78 27.53
C GLN A 267 -5.56 7.65 26.85
N GLU A 268 -6.57 8.36 27.37
CA GLU A 268 -7.91 8.41 26.79
C GLU A 268 -7.90 8.62 25.27
N ASN A 269 -8.75 7.88 24.56
CA ASN A 269 -8.78 7.79 23.09
C ASN A 269 -7.40 7.52 22.46
N ALA A 270 -6.57 6.71 23.12
CA ALA A 270 -5.21 6.39 22.69
C ALA A 270 -4.31 7.60 22.44
N GLY A 271 -4.59 8.73 23.09
CA GLY A 271 -3.90 10.01 22.85
C GLY A 271 -4.24 10.69 21.53
N PHE A 272 -5.18 10.16 20.74
CA PHE A 272 -5.66 10.77 19.49
C PHE A 272 -6.44 12.06 19.74
N SER A 273 -7.25 12.08 20.80
CA SER A 273 -8.13 13.21 21.11
C SER A 273 -8.46 13.27 22.60
N LYS A 274 -8.59 14.48 23.14
CA LYS A 274 -9.15 14.70 24.49
C LYS A 274 -10.67 14.65 24.54
N ALA A 275 -11.34 14.77 23.38
CA ALA A 275 -12.77 14.62 23.23
C ALA A 275 -13.12 13.25 22.64
N LYS A 276 -14.38 12.82 22.80
CA LYS A 276 -14.90 11.59 22.17
C LYS A 276 -14.59 11.59 20.68
N SER A 277 -13.88 10.55 20.21
CA SER A 277 -13.54 10.38 18.80
C SER A 277 -14.76 9.97 17.96
N TRP A 278 -14.68 10.22 16.66
CA TRP A 278 -15.75 9.94 15.69
C TRP A 278 -16.04 8.45 15.50
N LEU A 279 -15.01 7.61 15.64
CA LEU A 279 -15.06 6.16 15.82
C LEU A 279 -14.39 5.77 17.15
N PRO A 280 -14.78 4.65 17.79
CA PRO A 280 -14.11 4.17 18.98
C PRO A 280 -12.67 3.70 18.67
N VAL A 281 -11.76 3.88 19.62
CA VAL A 281 -10.40 3.32 19.53
C VAL A 281 -10.41 1.81 19.76
N HIS A 282 -9.43 1.11 19.18
CA HIS A 282 -9.29 -0.33 19.41
C HIS A 282 -8.99 -0.62 20.89
N PRO A 283 -9.62 -1.62 21.54
CA PRO A 283 -9.49 -1.86 22.98
C PRO A 283 -8.09 -2.26 23.44
N ASN A 284 -7.20 -2.69 22.55
CA ASN A 284 -5.80 -3.01 22.87
C ASN A 284 -4.87 -1.79 22.95
N TYR A 285 -5.36 -0.56 22.76
CA TYR A 285 -4.50 0.64 22.67
C TYR A 285 -3.60 0.85 23.89
N TRP A 286 -3.98 0.36 25.07
CA TRP A 286 -3.20 0.50 26.30
C TRP A 286 -1.95 -0.40 26.32
N THR A 287 -1.90 -1.48 25.54
CA THR A 287 -0.69 -2.30 25.33
C THR A 287 -0.02 -2.03 24.00
N LEU A 288 -0.80 -1.90 22.93
CA LEU A 288 -0.31 -1.65 21.57
C LEU A 288 -0.47 -0.18 21.23
N ASN A 289 0.60 0.61 21.29
CA ASN A 289 0.59 2.01 20.88
C ASN A 289 2.01 2.49 20.55
N ALA A 290 2.09 3.62 19.84
CA ALA A 290 3.36 4.18 19.40
C ALA A 290 4.34 4.47 20.56
N GLN A 291 3.83 4.92 21.72
CA GLN A 291 4.68 5.21 22.87
C GLN A 291 5.31 3.93 23.46
N ALA A 292 4.54 2.85 23.60
CA ALA A 292 5.01 1.56 24.11
C ALA A 292 5.96 0.89 23.13
N GLU A 293 5.59 0.83 21.84
CA GLU A 293 6.37 0.24 20.76
C GLU A 293 7.75 0.93 20.57
N LYS A 294 7.86 2.23 20.88
CA LYS A 294 9.13 2.96 20.86
C LYS A 294 10.07 2.60 22.03
N LYS A 295 9.52 2.15 23.17
CA LYS A 295 10.27 1.84 24.39
C LYS A 295 10.71 0.38 24.43
N THR A 296 9.86 -0.53 23.97
CA THR A 296 10.10 -1.98 24.01
C THR A 296 10.88 -2.44 22.79
N LYS A 297 11.80 -3.39 22.97
CA LYS A 297 12.49 -4.08 21.89
C LYS A 297 12.54 -5.60 22.16
N PRO A 298 12.29 -6.46 21.17
CA PRO A 298 11.82 -6.12 19.82
C PRO A 298 10.37 -5.58 19.83
N SER A 299 10.02 -4.78 18.82
CA SER A 299 8.68 -4.22 18.56
C SER A 299 8.46 -4.04 17.06
N HIS A 300 7.21 -4.03 16.59
CA HIS A 300 6.89 -3.80 15.17
C HIS A 300 7.45 -2.47 14.69
N TYR A 301 7.35 -1.43 15.53
CA TYR A 301 7.95 -0.13 15.25
C TYR A 301 9.47 -0.20 15.04
N SER A 302 10.18 -0.95 15.89
CA SER A 302 11.63 -1.09 15.76
C SER A 302 12.02 -1.83 14.48
N VAL A 303 11.30 -2.91 14.13
CA VAL A 303 11.48 -3.66 12.89
C VAL A 303 11.21 -2.76 11.68
N TYR A 304 10.09 -2.04 11.66
CA TYR A 304 9.73 -1.12 10.58
C TYR A 304 10.77 0.00 10.40
N LYS A 305 11.30 0.54 11.50
CA LYS A 305 12.37 1.55 11.46
C LYS A 305 13.68 1.00 10.89
N ASP A 306 14.05 -0.23 11.24
CA ASP A 306 15.21 -0.90 10.66
C ASP A 306 15.02 -1.08 9.14
N LEU A 307 13.84 -1.54 8.70
CA LEU A 307 13.52 -1.76 7.28
C LEU A 307 13.54 -0.48 6.45
N THR A 308 12.97 0.61 6.97
CA THR A 308 13.02 1.91 6.29
C THR A 308 14.44 2.47 6.22
N THR A 309 15.24 2.25 7.26
CA THR A 309 16.67 2.60 7.24
C THR A 309 17.40 1.79 6.18
N LEU A 310 17.24 0.46 6.18
CA LEU A 310 17.85 -0.42 5.19
C LEU A 310 17.47 -0.05 3.76
N ARG A 311 16.19 0.27 3.53
CA ARG A 311 15.70 0.73 2.23
C ARG A 311 16.32 2.07 1.83
N ALA A 312 16.53 3.00 2.76
CA ALA A 312 17.17 4.27 2.45
C ALA A 312 18.67 4.11 2.13
N THR A 313 19.37 3.20 2.81
CA THR A 313 20.84 3.09 2.74
C THR A 313 21.34 2.01 1.77
N SER A 314 20.55 0.98 1.47
CA SER A 314 20.96 -0.14 0.60
C SER A 314 20.58 0.10 -0.85
N GLY A 315 21.57 0.23 -1.74
CA GLY A 315 21.34 0.30 -3.18
C GLY A 315 20.71 -0.99 -3.74
N ALA A 316 21.07 -2.17 -3.19
CA ALA A 316 20.42 -3.44 -3.51
C ALA A 316 18.90 -3.40 -3.27
N VAL A 317 18.43 -2.76 -2.20
CA VAL A 317 16.99 -2.62 -1.93
C VAL A 317 16.35 -1.53 -2.81
N ARG A 318 17.03 -0.42 -3.08
CA ARG A 318 16.45 0.68 -3.88
C ARG A 318 16.36 0.36 -5.36
N MET A 319 17.45 -0.15 -5.93
CA MET A 319 17.65 -0.27 -7.38
C MET A 319 18.09 -1.67 -7.82
N GLY A 320 18.53 -2.53 -6.89
CA GLY A 320 19.07 -3.84 -7.23
C GLY A 320 18.04 -4.80 -7.83
N ASP A 321 18.57 -5.80 -8.53
CA ASP A 321 17.82 -6.92 -9.09
C ASP A 321 17.09 -7.69 -7.98
N TYR A 322 16.09 -8.47 -8.36
CA TYR A 322 15.37 -9.35 -7.44
C TYR A 322 15.32 -10.78 -7.94
N LYS A 323 15.26 -11.72 -7.00
CA LYS A 323 14.96 -13.14 -7.26
C LYS A 323 14.06 -13.67 -6.14
N ILE A 324 13.06 -14.46 -6.51
CA ILE A 324 12.19 -15.15 -5.55
C ILE A 324 12.49 -16.64 -5.62
N SER A 325 12.50 -17.32 -4.47
CA SER A 325 12.53 -18.77 -4.38
C SER A 325 11.61 -19.27 -3.26
N THR A 326 11.04 -20.45 -3.48
CA THR A 326 10.15 -21.12 -2.51
C THR A 326 10.66 -22.55 -2.30
N PRO A 327 11.63 -22.80 -1.39
CA PRO A 327 12.23 -24.12 -1.23
C PRO A 327 11.23 -25.19 -0.78
N ASN A 328 10.09 -24.79 -0.22
CA ASN A 328 8.94 -25.64 0.02
C ASN A 328 7.64 -24.79 -0.06
N ASN A 329 6.50 -25.39 0.27
CA ASN A 329 5.20 -24.71 0.19
C ASN A 329 5.05 -23.54 1.18
N TYR A 330 5.86 -23.44 2.22
CA TYR A 330 5.65 -22.48 3.30
C TYR A 330 6.72 -21.42 3.41
N VAL A 331 7.90 -21.64 2.84
CA VAL A 331 9.01 -20.70 2.95
C VAL A 331 9.08 -19.86 1.69
N PHE A 332 8.94 -18.55 1.84
CA PHE A 332 9.15 -17.57 0.78
C PHE A 332 10.49 -16.86 0.99
N ILE A 333 11.31 -16.78 -0.05
CA ILE A 333 12.59 -16.08 -0.04
C ILE A 333 12.60 -15.03 -1.13
N LEU A 334 12.88 -13.78 -0.76
CA LEU A 334 13.18 -12.68 -1.67
C LEU A 334 14.65 -12.28 -1.51
N THR A 335 15.40 -12.34 -2.60
CA THR A 335 16.77 -11.83 -2.69
C THR A 335 16.77 -10.52 -3.47
N ARG A 336 17.46 -9.50 -2.94
CA ARG A 336 17.78 -8.25 -3.63
C ARG A 336 19.30 -8.12 -3.78
N THR A 337 19.79 -7.83 -4.97
CA THR A 337 21.25 -7.80 -5.24
C THR A 337 21.63 -6.59 -6.07
N GLU A 338 22.72 -5.93 -5.67
CA GLU A 338 23.41 -4.92 -6.47
C GLU A 338 24.91 -5.04 -6.23
N GLY A 339 25.67 -5.37 -7.29
CA GLY A 339 27.11 -5.60 -7.20
C GLY A 339 27.45 -6.66 -6.15
N SER A 340 28.16 -6.26 -5.10
CA SER A 340 28.67 -7.13 -4.05
C SER A 340 27.80 -7.19 -2.78
N THR A 341 26.68 -6.47 -2.79
CA THR A 341 25.70 -6.37 -1.70
C THR A 341 24.46 -7.18 -2.01
N SER A 342 24.01 -7.98 -1.05
CA SER A 342 22.77 -8.75 -1.14
C SER A 342 21.94 -8.62 0.14
N VAL A 343 20.62 -8.55 -0.02
CA VAL A 343 19.64 -8.60 1.06
C VAL A 343 18.71 -9.78 0.81
N TYR A 344 18.49 -10.58 1.84
CA TYR A 344 17.64 -11.77 1.80
C TYR A 344 16.52 -11.60 2.82
N LEU A 345 15.27 -11.65 2.35
CA LEU A 345 14.09 -11.79 3.19
C LEU A 345 13.66 -13.25 3.16
N ILE A 346 13.52 -13.87 4.32
CA ILE A 346 12.98 -15.21 4.48
C ILE A 346 11.73 -15.11 5.33
N ILE A 347 10.60 -15.60 4.82
CA ILE A 347 9.31 -15.65 5.52
C ILE A 347 8.90 -17.11 5.65
N ASN A 348 8.64 -17.55 6.87
CA ASN A 348 7.93 -18.80 7.12
C ASN A 348 6.43 -18.51 7.18
N LEU A 349 5.64 -18.96 6.21
CA LEU A 349 4.17 -18.84 6.20
C LEU A 349 3.48 -20.02 6.91
N ASN A 350 4.21 -21.04 7.36
CA ASN A 350 3.63 -22.17 8.07
C ASN A 350 3.15 -21.74 9.47
N SER A 351 2.15 -22.46 9.98
CA SER A 351 1.73 -22.44 11.38
C SER A 351 2.67 -23.24 12.30
N ARG A 352 3.82 -23.68 11.78
CA ARG A 352 4.82 -24.50 12.47
C ARG A 352 6.22 -23.97 12.20
N THR A 353 7.16 -24.40 13.04
CA THR A 353 8.58 -24.11 12.85
C THR A 353 9.10 -24.77 11.56
N GLU A 354 9.84 -24.01 10.76
CA GLU A 354 10.51 -24.47 9.54
C GLU A 354 12.03 -24.31 9.69
N THR A 355 12.80 -25.28 9.21
CA THR A 355 14.26 -25.14 9.07
C THR A 355 14.63 -25.12 7.61
N VAL A 356 15.30 -24.05 7.19
CA VAL A 356 15.58 -23.75 5.79
C VAL A 356 17.07 -23.82 5.55
N ASP A 357 17.49 -24.58 4.55
CA ASP A 357 18.87 -24.55 4.06
C ASP A 357 19.04 -23.43 3.04
N LEU A 358 19.83 -22.42 3.39
CA LEU A 358 20.09 -21.24 2.57
C LEU A 358 21.40 -21.38 1.77
N SER A 359 22.00 -22.56 1.72
CA SER A 359 23.31 -22.76 1.07
C SER A 359 23.29 -22.41 -0.42
N ASP A 360 22.17 -22.69 -1.11
CA ASP A 360 21.96 -22.36 -2.53
C ASP A 360 21.46 -20.91 -2.75
N CYS A 361 21.03 -20.23 -1.68
CA CYS A 361 20.47 -18.88 -1.75
C CYS A 361 21.51 -17.81 -1.38
N ILE A 362 22.24 -18.03 -0.30
CA ILE A 362 23.28 -17.14 0.19
C ILE A 362 24.60 -17.63 -0.36
N GLU A 363 25.24 -16.80 -1.19
CA GLU A 363 26.55 -17.09 -1.74
C GLU A 363 27.65 -17.21 -0.65
N ASN A 364 28.79 -17.84 -0.98
CA ASN A 364 29.92 -17.99 -0.06
C ASN A 364 30.71 -16.69 0.13
N GLY A 365 31.36 -16.56 1.28
CA GLY A 365 32.13 -15.37 1.67
C GLY A 365 31.29 -14.12 1.97
N GLY A 366 31.96 -13.04 2.35
CA GLY A 366 31.34 -11.77 2.74
C GLY A 366 30.94 -11.72 4.23
N ASP A 367 30.72 -10.52 4.74
CA ASP A 367 30.15 -10.31 6.07
C ASP A 367 28.63 -10.55 6.01
N VAL A 368 28.17 -11.64 6.64
CA VAL A 368 26.75 -12.02 6.69
C VAL A 368 26.20 -11.71 8.09
N ALA A 369 25.03 -11.07 8.16
CA ALA A 369 24.39 -10.73 9.42
C ALA A 369 22.86 -10.78 9.32
N ILE A 370 22.20 -11.17 10.42
CA ILE A 370 20.80 -10.85 10.63
C ILE A 370 20.72 -9.34 10.84
N PHE A 371 20.06 -8.65 9.93
CA PHE A 371 19.86 -7.20 10.02
C PHE A 371 18.69 -6.90 10.96
N THR A 372 17.55 -7.53 10.73
CA THR A 372 16.37 -7.47 11.61
C THR A 372 15.52 -8.74 11.44
N SER A 373 14.58 -8.96 12.35
CA SER A 373 13.73 -10.16 12.36
C SER A 373 12.40 -9.84 13.03
N SER A 374 11.34 -10.57 12.67
CA SER A 374 10.01 -10.34 13.24
C SER A 374 10.00 -10.54 14.75
N VAL A 375 9.09 -9.84 15.44
CA VAL A 375 8.99 -9.85 16.91
C VAL A 375 8.78 -11.26 17.48
N ASN A 376 8.11 -12.14 16.73
CA ASN A 376 7.84 -13.53 17.10
C ASN A 376 8.99 -14.50 16.77
N SER A 377 10.05 -14.07 16.06
CA SER A 377 11.12 -14.95 15.57
C SER A 377 12.00 -15.56 16.66
N GLY A 378 12.27 -14.79 17.73
CA GLY A 378 13.27 -15.13 18.74
C GLY A 378 14.72 -15.02 18.25
N LEU A 379 14.96 -14.45 17.06
CA LEU A 379 16.30 -14.21 16.52
C LEU A 379 16.81 -12.82 16.91
N ALA A 380 18.11 -12.69 17.16
CA ALA A 380 18.76 -11.42 17.43
C ALA A 380 19.50 -10.93 16.19
N SER A 381 19.51 -9.60 15.98
CA SER A 381 20.38 -8.97 14.98
C SER A 381 21.85 -9.22 15.31
N GLY A 382 22.68 -9.48 14.29
CA GLY A 382 24.12 -9.69 14.49
C GLY A 382 24.77 -10.57 13.43
N LYS A 383 26.10 -10.71 13.53
CA LYS A 383 26.89 -11.52 12.60
C LYS A 383 26.47 -13.00 12.64
N LEU A 384 26.34 -13.60 11.47
CA LEU A 384 26.09 -15.03 11.30
C LEU A 384 27.40 -15.73 10.92
N ASN A 385 27.86 -16.62 11.80
CA ASN A 385 29.01 -17.49 11.53
C ASN A 385 28.50 -18.87 11.16
N TRP A 386 28.48 -19.19 9.87
CA TRP A 386 28.09 -20.50 9.39
C TRP A 386 29.20 -21.52 9.65
N THR A 387 28.89 -22.61 10.35
CA THR A 387 29.88 -23.64 10.73
C THR A 387 30.00 -24.80 9.74
N ALA A 388 28.94 -25.11 8.97
CA ALA A 388 28.97 -26.16 7.93
C ALA A 388 27.85 -26.01 6.87
N LYS A 389 26.60 -25.86 7.30
CA LYS A 389 25.44 -25.56 6.44
C LYS A 389 24.84 -24.21 6.82
N LYS A 390 24.32 -23.47 5.82
CA LYS A 390 23.68 -22.17 6.04
C LYS A 390 22.21 -22.34 6.44
N THR A 391 21.95 -23.05 7.53
CA THR A 391 20.57 -23.33 7.96
C THR A 391 20.04 -22.31 8.94
N ILE A 392 18.80 -21.86 8.74
CA ILE A 392 18.08 -21.02 9.71
C ILE A 392 16.78 -21.70 10.12
N THR A 393 16.46 -21.63 11.40
CA THR A 393 15.20 -22.15 11.95
C THR A 393 14.29 -20.95 12.27
N LEU A 394 13.11 -20.92 11.66
CA LEU A 394 12.11 -19.89 11.86
C LEU A 394 10.90 -20.49 12.57
N ARG A 395 10.43 -19.84 13.63
CA ARG A 395 9.16 -20.17 14.28
C ARG A 395 7.99 -19.97 13.31
N ALA A 396 6.82 -20.48 13.69
CA ALA A 396 5.59 -20.27 12.92
C ALA A 396 5.41 -18.79 12.59
N GLN A 397 5.13 -18.48 11.32
CA GLN A 397 4.86 -17.11 10.85
C GLN A 397 6.01 -16.10 11.08
N ALA A 398 7.20 -16.55 11.45
CA ALA A 398 8.34 -15.67 11.65
C ALA A 398 9.05 -15.33 10.34
N SER A 399 9.69 -14.16 10.31
CA SER A 399 10.49 -13.69 9.20
C SER A 399 11.82 -13.10 9.66
N VAL A 400 12.79 -13.08 8.74
CA VAL A 400 14.13 -12.55 9.00
C VAL A 400 14.68 -11.88 7.75
N VAL A 401 15.40 -10.78 7.97
CA VAL A 401 16.18 -10.09 6.93
C VAL A 401 17.67 -10.29 7.22
N ILE A 402 18.37 -10.85 6.24
CA ILE A 402 19.82 -11.09 6.28
C ILE A 402 20.47 -10.17 5.25
N THR A 403 21.57 -9.54 5.63
CA THR A 403 22.42 -8.76 4.71
C THR A 403 23.75 -9.47 4.50
N ARG A 404 24.28 -9.38 3.28
CA ARG A 404 25.64 -9.82 2.94
C ARG A 404 26.35 -8.72 2.16
N ASN A 405 27.54 -8.35 2.63
CA ASN A 405 28.42 -7.41 1.95
C ASN A 405 29.80 -8.05 1.72
N HIS A 406 30.30 -7.99 0.49
CA HIS A 406 31.73 -8.15 0.23
C HIS A 406 32.38 -6.78 0.15
N ASN A 407 32.75 -6.25 1.32
CA ASN A 407 33.76 -5.20 1.42
C ASN A 407 34.62 -5.46 2.66
N SER A 408 35.79 -6.02 2.43
CA SER A 408 36.90 -6.03 3.39
C SER A 408 37.31 -4.58 3.66
N ASN A 409 36.73 -3.95 4.69
CA ASN A 409 37.22 -2.80 5.48
C ASN A 409 36.16 -1.78 5.95
N GLU A 410 34.86 -1.96 5.67
CA GLU A 410 33.83 -1.07 6.24
C GLU A 410 33.18 -1.65 7.50
N CYS A 411 34.03 -2.03 8.45
CA CYS A 411 33.65 -2.08 9.86
C CYS A 411 34.43 -0.99 10.58
N LYS A 412 34.09 0.28 10.32
CA LYS A 412 34.47 1.40 11.17
C LYS A 412 33.30 2.37 11.25
N SER A 413 32.66 2.37 12.41
CA SER A 413 31.77 3.39 12.98
C SER A 413 30.65 3.90 12.06
N ALA A 414 29.41 3.76 12.52
CA ALA A 414 28.35 4.70 12.21
C ALA A 414 28.73 6.10 12.74
N GLY A 415 29.66 6.75 12.05
CA GLY A 415 29.90 8.18 12.07
C GLY A 415 29.04 8.76 10.97
N LEU A 416 28.09 9.59 11.35
CA LEU A 416 27.20 10.31 10.45
C LEU A 416 28.04 11.28 9.60
N THR A 417 28.55 10.82 8.46
CA THR A 417 29.17 11.70 7.47
C THR A 417 28.06 12.21 6.56
N ILE A 418 27.53 13.37 6.91
CA ILE A 418 26.64 14.15 6.05
C ILE A 418 27.46 14.55 4.82
N LEU A 419 27.11 14.02 3.65
CA LEU A 419 27.59 14.56 2.37
C LEU A 419 27.03 15.98 2.23
N PRO A 420 27.86 17.02 2.02
CA PRO A 420 27.39 18.37 1.85
C PRO A 420 26.85 18.53 0.43
N GLY A 421 25.54 18.67 0.31
CA GLY A 421 24.87 19.01 -0.94
C GLY A 421 23.39 19.21 -0.68
N TYR A 422 22.94 20.46 -0.77
CA TYR A 422 21.61 20.98 -0.43
C TYR A 422 21.40 21.32 1.06
N LEU A 423 22.11 22.37 1.49
CA LEU A 423 21.65 23.24 2.58
C LEU A 423 20.30 23.86 2.19
N VAL A 424 19.20 23.28 2.66
CA VAL A 424 17.97 24.04 2.90
C VAL A 424 17.99 24.41 4.38
N SER A 425 18.09 25.70 4.63
CA SER A 425 18.13 26.33 5.95
C SER A 425 17.01 25.82 6.86
N ALA A 426 17.39 25.10 7.92
CA ALA A 426 16.58 25.00 9.11
C ALA A 426 16.56 26.39 9.78
N LEU A 427 15.41 27.07 9.71
CA LEU A 427 15.15 28.27 10.50
C LEU A 427 14.02 27.95 11.49
N SER A 428 14.38 28.18 12.73
CA SER A 428 13.69 27.91 13.97
C SER A 428 12.30 28.56 14.06
N ILE A 429 11.36 27.80 14.64
CA ILE A 429 10.26 28.21 15.53
C ILE A 429 10.02 29.73 15.61
N LEU A 430 8.89 30.18 15.06
CA LEU A 430 8.11 31.27 15.67
C LEU A 430 6.63 31.04 15.41
N CYS A 431 5.89 30.68 16.47
CA CYS A 431 4.44 30.72 16.48
C CYS A 431 3.97 32.16 16.27
N ILE A 432 3.28 32.43 15.16
CA ILE A 432 2.43 33.62 15.03
C ILE A 432 0.99 33.12 14.88
N VAL A 433 0.23 33.33 15.95
CA VAL A 433 -1.22 33.31 15.96
C VAL A 433 -1.69 34.52 15.16
N LEU A 434 -2.37 34.29 14.03
CA LEU A 434 -3.18 35.31 13.37
C LEU A 434 -4.65 34.91 13.48
N THR A 435 -5.29 35.46 14.49
CA THR A 435 -6.73 35.71 14.53
C THR A 435 -7.12 36.59 13.34
N MET A 436 -7.95 36.09 12.43
CA MET A 436 -8.77 36.95 11.57
C MET A 436 -10.17 37.02 12.17
N LYS A 437 -10.48 38.19 12.71
CA LYS A 437 -11.83 38.70 12.93
C LYS A 437 -12.36 39.25 11.59
N TYR A 438 -13.64 38.97 11.36
CA TYR A 438 -14.55 39.39 10.29
C TYR A 438 -14.43 38.64 8.97
#